data_AF-A0A6N8R8W3-F1
#
_entry.id   AF-A0A6N8R8W3-F1
#
_cell.length_a   1.000
_cell.length_b   1.000
_cell.length_c   1.000
_cell.angle_alpha   90.00
_cell.angle_beta   90.00
_cell.angle_gamma   90.00
#
_symmetry.space_group_name_H-M   'P 1'
#
loop_
_entity.id
_entity.type
_entity.pdbx_description
1 polymer ?
#
loop_
_entity_poly.entity_id
_entity_poly.type
_entity_poly.pdbx_seq_one_letter_code
_entity_poly.pdbx_strand_id
1 'polypeptide(L)'
;EYLKAWFALHLLEAMFQPSDSGKSFIFNMSVGYNLEGIKQPPMQQFIDNMMDASDHPKFAQYRDTLNKLLQDDAFLARHGLQEKRESLQALPARIPTSMVQGVTLSTMHGCPPHEIEAICRYMLEEKGLNTFVKLNPTLLGYARVREILDVCGFGYIGLKEESFDHDLKLTQALEML
;
A
#
# COMPACT_ATOMS: atom_id res chain seq x y z
N GLU A 1 0.22 -12.29 -4.51
CA GLU A 1 -0.64 -11.90 -3.38
C GLU A 1 -1.43 -10.61 -3.59
N TYR A 2 -0.82 -9.47 -3.96
CA TYR A 2 -1.55 -8.19 -4.14
C TYR A 2 -2.77 -8.27 -5.07
N LEU A 3 -2.66 -8.93 -6.23
CA LEU A 3 -3.80 -9.14 -7.12
C LEU A 3 -4.94 -9.92 -6.45
N LYS A 4 -4.63 -10.98 -5.69
CA LYS A 4 -5.67 -11.73 -4.97
C LYS A 4 -6.39 -10.83 -3.96
N ALA A 5 -5.63 -10.02 -3.22
CA ALA A 5 -6.20 -9.06 -2.28
C ALA A 5 -7.08 -8.03 -2.98
N TRP A 6 -6.67 -7.52 -4.15
CA TRP A 6 -7.46 -6.59 -4.95
C TRP A 6 -8.82 -7.17 -5.35
N PHE A 7 -8.84 -8.38 -5.92
CA PHE A 7 -10.09 -9.06 -6.26
C PHE A 7 -10.94 -9.38 -5.02
N ALA A 8 -10.33 -9.81 -3.92
CA ALA A 8 -11.04 -10.10 -2.68
C ALA A 8 -11.69 -8.84 -2.08
N LEU A 9 -10.96 -7.73 -2.00
CA LEU A 9 -11.48 -6.45 -1.49
C LEU A 9 -12.66 -5.95 -2.34
N HIS A 10 -12.53 -6.02 -3.67
CA HIS A 10 -13.63 -5.64 -4.57
C HIS A 10 -14.87 -6.54 -4.42
N LEU A 11 -14.69 -7.84 -4.17
CA LEU A 11 -15.79 -8.75 -3.88
C LEU A 11 -16.44 -8.42 -2.53
N LEU A 12 -15.65 -8.21 -1.48
CA LEU A 12 -16.14 -7.86 -0.14
C LEU A 12 -16.90 -6.53 -0.16
N GLU A 13 -16.40 -5.53 -0.88
CA GLU A 13 -17.08 -4.26 -1.09
C GLU A 13 -18.47 -4.46 -1.70
N ALA A 14 -18.58 -5.27 -2.75
CA ALA A 14 -19.85 -5.53 -3.43
C ALA A 14 -20.82 -6.36 -2.58
N MET A 15 -20.31 -7.32 -1.80
CA MET A 15 -21.11 -8.16 -0.93
C MET A 15 -21.68 -7.38 0.26
N PHE A 16 -20.83 -6.60 0.94
CA PHE A 16 -21.17 -5.99 2.22
C PHE A 16 -21.59 -4.53 2.13
N GLN A 17 -21.21 -3.81 1.06
CA GLN A 17 -21.48 -2.38 0.89
C GLN A 17 -21.24 -1.58 2.18
N PRO A 18 -20.01 -1.63 2.74
CA PRO A 18 -19.70 -1.02 4.04
C PRO A 18 -19.74 0.52 4.04
N SER A 19 -19.93 1.16 2.87
CA SER A 19 -19.93 2.61 2.70
C SER A 19 -20.93 3.03 1.63
N ASP A 20 -21.71 4.06 1.92
CA ASP A 20 -22.63 4.70 0.97
C ASP A 20 -21.93 5.79 0.11
N SER A 21 -20.71 6.19 0.48
CA SER A 21 -20.00 7.35 -0.10
C SER A 21 -18.83 6.98 -1.01
N GLY A 22 -18.79 5.75 -1.52
CA GLY A 22 -17.72 5.24 -2.39
C GLY A 22 -16.93 4.09 -1.76
N LYS A 23 -15.80 3.72 -2.37
CA LYS A 23 -14.95 2.60 -1.90
C LYS A 23 -14.59 2.78 -0.43
N SER A 24 -14.77 1.74 0.38
CA SER A 24 -14.43 1.79 1.80
C SER A 24 -12.97 1.48 2.10
N PHE A 25 -12.12 1.33 1.07
CA PHE A 25 -10.71 0.99 1.25
C PHE A 25 -9.81 1.80 0.33
N ILE A 26 -8.58 2.01 0.82
CA ILE A 26 -7.45 2.52 0.05
C ILE A 26 -6.52 1.35 -0.22
N PHE A 27 -6.01 1.24 -1.46
CA PHE A 27 -5.02 0.26 -1.84
C PHE A 27 -3.74 0.99 -2.23
N ASN A 28 -2.65 0.67 -1.54
CA ASN A 28 -1.39 1.40 -1.66
C ASN A 28 -0.24 0.42 -1.79
N MET A 29 0.80 0.78 -2.55
CA MET A 29 2.03 -0.01 -2.60
C MET A 29 3.03 0.48 -1.55
N SER A 30 3.92 -0.40 -1.09
CA SER A 30 5.02 -0.03 -0.19
C SER A 30 6.35 -0.35 -0.85
N VAL A 31 7.29 0.59 -0.83
CA VAL A 31 8.64 0.42 -1.37
C VAL A 31 9.65 0.80 -0.28
N GLY A 32 10.66 -0.05 -0.08
CA GLY A 32 11.65 0.07 0.99
C GLY A 32 13.06 -0.26 0.53
N TYR A 33 13.51 0.40 -0.54
CA TYR A 33 14.85 0.25 -1.12
C TYR A 33 15.46 1.65 -1.31
N ASN A 34 16.78 1.72 -1.48
CA ASN A 34 17.42 2.93 -1.99
C ASN A 34 17.01 3.16 -3.46
N LEU A 35 17.25 4.35 -3.99
CA LEU A 35 16.88 4.74 -5.35
C LEU A 35 17.50 3.82 -6.40
N GLU A 36 18.75 3.40 -6.20
CA GLU A 36 19.41 2.43 -7.07
C GLU A 36 18.64 1.11 -7.13
N GLY A 37 18.25 0.56 -5.98
CA GLY A 37 17.44 -0.65 -5.85
C GLY A 37 16.05 -0.48 -6.46
N ILE A 38 15.44 0.70 -6.29
CA ILE A 38 14.15 1.03 -6.90
C ILE A 38 14.21 1.01 -8.43
N LYS A 39 15.32 1.47 -9.00
CA LYS A 39 15.53 1.50 -10.45
C LYS A 39 15.86 0.14 -11.05
N GLN A 40 16.09 -0.89 -10.23
CA GLN A 40 16.38 -2.24 -10.75
C GLN A 40 15.16 -2.85 -11.46
N PRO A 41 15.38 -3.65 -12.52
CA PRO A 41 14.28 -4.22 -13.32
C PRO A 41 13.19 -4.96 -12.52
N PRO A 42 13.52 -5.78 -11.49
CA PRO A 42 12.47 -6.45 -10.70
C PRO A 42 11.57 -5.47 -9.93
N MET A 43 12.13 -4.37 -9.43
CA MET A 43 11.36 -3.38 -8.67
C MET A 43 10.53 -2.49 -9.60
N GLN A 44 11.08 -2.12 -10.77
CA GLN A 44 10.31 -1.43 -11.81
C GLN A 44 9.13 -2.29 -12.27
N GLN A 45 9.37 -3.57 -12.58
CA GLN A 45 8.30 -4.49 -12.95
C GLN A 45 7.24 -4.63 -11.84
N PHE A 46 7.64 -4.64 -10.57
CA PHE A 46 6.69 -4.65 -9.45
C PHE A 46 5.84 -3.36 -9.41
N ILE A 47 6.47 -2.19 -9.47
CA ILE A 47 5.79 -0.89 -9.44
C ILE A 47 4.83 -0.76 -10.63
N ASP A 48 5.30 -1.08 -11.84
CA ASP A 48 4.50 -0.99 -13.07
C ASP A 48 3.27 -1.89 -13.02
N ASN A 49 3.42 -3.14 -12.60
CA ASN A 49 2.29 -4.07 -12.46
C ASN A 49 1.29 -3.66 -11.36
N MET A 50 1.75 -2.93 -10.33
CA MET A 50 0.85 -2.39 -9.31
C MET A 50 0.13 -1.14 -9.83
N MET A 51 0.77 -0.32 -10.66
CA MET A 51 0.15 0.84 -11.30
C MET A 51 -0.89 0.42 -12.32
N ASP A 52 -0.58 -0.56 -13.17
CA ASP A 52 -1.49 -1.17 -14.12
C ASP A 52 -1.19 -2.65 -14.33
N ALA A 53 -2.13 -3.50 -13.96
CA ALA A 53 -2.04 -4.95 -14.11
C ALA A 53 -2.69 -5.47 -15.39
N SER A 54 -3.02 -4.59 -16.36
CA SER A 54 -3.73 -4.93 -17.60
C SER A 54 -3.05 -6.06 -18.38
N ASP A 55 -1.72 -6.03 -18.48
CA ASP A 55 -0.91 -7.03 -19.17
C ASP A 55 -0.48 -8.20 -18.26
N HIS A 56 -0.82 -8.17 -16.96
CA HIS A 56 -0.38 -9.19 -16.03
C HIS A 56 -1.24 -10.47 -16.17
N PRO A 57 -0.67 -11.65 -16.52
CA PRO A 57 -1.46 -12.87 -16.81
C PRO A 57 -2.35 -13.32 -15.66
N LYS A 58 -1.90 -13.12 -14.42
CA LYS A 58 -2.70 -13.44 -13.23
C LYS A 58 -3.92 -12.54 -13.06
N PHE A 59 -3.93 -11.31 -13.57
CA PHE A 59 -5.11 -10.45 -13.51
C PHE A 59 -6.26 -11.09 -14.30
N ALA A 60 -6.01 -11.48 -15.56
CA ALA A 60 -6.98 -12.19 -16.38
C ALA A 60 -7.43 -13.50 -15.71
N GLN A 61 -6.48 -14.30 -15.21
CA GLN A 61 -6.80 -15.55 -14.51
C GLN A 61 -7.74 -15.33 -13.31
N TYR A 62 -7.47 -14.33 -12.47
CA TYR A 62 -8.28 -14.07 -11.28
C TYR A 62 -9.63 -13.44 -11.62
N ARG A 63 -9.69 -12.59 -12.65
CA ARG A 63 -10.95 -12.09 -13.19
C ARG A 63 -11.86 -13.23 -13.67
N ASP A 64 -11.30 -14.19 -14.43
CA ASP A 64 -12.05 -15.35 -14.91
C ASP A 64 -12.48 -16.26 -13.76
N THR A 65 -11.62 -16.43 -12.76
CA THR A 65 -11.93 -17.22 -11.55
C THR A 65 -13.09 -16.58 -10.79
N LEU A 66 -13.05 -15.26 -10.57
CA LEU A 66 -14.13 -14.52 -9.93
C LEU A 66 -15.42 -14.59 -10.75
N ASN A 67 -15.33 -14.45 -12.08
CA ASN A 67 -16.49 -14.56 -12.96
C ASN A 67 -17.17 -15.92 -12.81
N LYS A 68 -16.44 -17.02 -12.90
CA LYS A 68 -17.00 -18.37 -12.71
C LYS A 68 -17.70 -18.52 -11.36
N LEU A 69 -17.11 -17.98 -10.29
CA LEU A 69 -17.70 -18.00 -8.95
C LEU A 69 -19.02 -17.21 -8.88
N LEU A 70 -19.09 -16.04 -9.49
CA LEU A 70 -20.26 -15.16 -9.43
C LEU A 70 -21.36 -15.53 -10.43
N GLN A 71 -21.05 -16.35 -11.44
CA GLN A 71 -22.05 -16.99 -12.32
C GLN A 71 -22.67 -18.25 -11.70
N ASP A 72 -22.15 -18.76 -10.59
CA ASP A 72 -22.70 -19.92 -9.89
C ASP A 72 -23.87 -19.51 -8.98
N ASP A 73 -25.09 -19.85 -9.40
CA ASP A 73 -26.32 -19.57 -8.65
C ASP A 73 -26.35 -20.27 -7.29
N ALA A 74 -25.69 -21.42 -7.13
CA ALA A 74 -25.61 -22.11 -5.84
C ALA A 74 -24.73 -21.33 -4.85
N PHE A 75 -23.64 -20.73 -5.32
CA PHE A 75 -22.81 -19.83 -4.50
C PHE A 75 -23.62 -18.62 -4.03
N LEU A 76 -24.34 -17.95 -4.94
CA LEU A 76 -25.16 -16.79 -4.61
C LEU A 76 -26.28 -17.15 -3.62
N ALA A 77 -26.97 -18.28 -3.83
CA ALA A 77 -28.02 -18.75 -2.93
C ALA A 77 -27.47 -19.08 -1.53
N ARG A 78 -26.36 -19.81 -1.46
CA ARG A 78 -25.71 -20.21 -0.19
C ARG A 78 -25.33 -19.00 0.66
N HIS A 79 -24.95 -17.89 0.03
CA HIS A 79 -24.53 -16.67 0.73
C HIS A 79 -25.62 -15.59 0.81
N GLY A 80 -26.86 -15.87 0.39
CA GLY A 80 -27.96 -14.91 0.46
C GLY A 80 -27.77 -13.69 -0.45
N LEU A 81 -27.06 -13.83 -1.56
CA LEU A 81 -26.65 -12.73 -2.45
C LEU A 81 -27.57 -12.55 -3.68
N GLN A 82 -28.73 -13.19 -3.69
CA GLN A 82 -29.64 -13.19 -4.85
C GLN A 82 -30.11 -11.79 -5.24
N GLU A 83 -30.40 -10.93 -4.27
CA GLU A 83 -30.80 -9.53 -4.52
C GLU A 83 -29.68 -8.70 -5.18
N LYS A 84 -28.42 -9.14 -5.05
CA LYS A 84 -27.24 -8.48 -5.63
C LYS A 84 -26.72 -9.18 -6.89
N ARG A 85 -27.44 -10.18 -7.42
CA ARG A 85 -26.99 -11.04 -8.53
C ARG A 85 -26.44 -10.26 -9.71
N GLU A 86 -27.23 -9.33 -10.26
CA GLU A 86 -26.82 -8.57 -11.45
C GLU A 86 -25.54 -7.76 -11.19
N SER A 87 -25.47 -7.06 -10.06
CA SER A 87 -24.29 -6.27 -9.69
C SER A 87 -23.05 -7.14 -9.47
N LEU A 88 -23.22 -8.32 -8.87
CA LEU A 88 -22.11 -9.25 -8.63
C LEU A 88 -21.64 -9.91 -9.92
N GLN A 89 -22.55 -10.34 -10.79
CA GLN A 89 -22.20 -10.94 -12.08
C GLN A 89 -21.47 -9.96 -13.00
N ALA A 90 -21.77 -8.66 -12.91
CA ALA A 90 -21.05 -7.61 -13.62
C ALA A 90 -19.73 -7.18 -12.96
N LEU A 91 -19.47 -7.55 -11.69
CA LEU A 91 -18.30 -7.12 -10.92
C LEU A 91 -16.95 -7.43 -11.61
N PRO A 92 -16.69 -8.64 -12.15
CA PRO A 92 -15.39 -8.98 -12.72
C PRO A 92 -14.97 -8.04 -13.86
N ALA A 93 -15.92 -7.54 -14.66
CA ALA A 93 -15.65 -6.60 -15.75
C ALA A 93 -15.38 -5.17 -15.25
N ARG A 94 -15.84 -4.83 -14.05
CA ARG A 94 -15.70 -3.50 -13.43
C ARG A 94 -14.46 -3.35 -12.55
N ILE A 95 -13.79 -4.44 -12.18
CA ILE A 95 -12.57 -4.37 -11.37
C ILE A 95 -11.47 -3.68 -12.20
N PRO A 96 -10.91 -2.55 -11.74
CA PRO A 96 -9.90 -1.82 -12.50
C PRO A 96 -8.60 -2.63 -12.59
N THR A 97 -7.90 -2.47 -13.71
CA THR A 97 -6.52 -2.94 -13.85
C THR A 97 -5.54 -2.01 -13.14
N SER A 98 -5.89 -0.72 -13.00
CA SER A 98 -5.14 0.26 -12.21
C SER A 98 -5.37 0.05 -10.71
N MET A 99 -4.43 -0.60 -10.04
CA MET A 99 -4.62 -1.04 -8.65
C MET A 99 -4.24 0.03 -7.63
N VAL A 100 -3.16 0.80 -7.88
CA VAL A 100 -2.71 1.84 -6.95
C VAL A 100 -2.44 3.16 -7.67
N GLN A 101 -2.65 4.25 -6.93
CA GLN A 101 -2.33 5.61 -7.34
C GLN A 101 -1.35 6.28 -6.37
N GLY A 102 -0.86 5.53 -5.37
CA GLY A 102 0.08 6.03 -4.40
C GLY A 102 1.13 4.99 -4.04
N VAL A 103 2.13 5.46 -3.30
CA VAL A 103 3.19 4.67 -2.71
C VAL A 103 3.49 5.16 -1.29
N THR A 104 3.70 4.24 -0.36
CA THR A 104 4.32 4.51 0.93
C THR A 104 5.78 4.11 0.90
N LEU A 105 6.66 5.09 1.09
CA LEU A 105 8.09 4.89 1.26
C LEU A 105 8.39 4.60 2.73
N SER A 106 9.07 3.50 2.99
CA SER A 106 9.64 3.22 4.31
C SER A 106 11.10 3.63 4.30
N THR A 107 11.47 4.64 5.08
CA THR A 107 12.87 5.01 5.24
C THR A 107 13.60 3.88 5.95
N MET A 108 14.69 3.39 5.37
CA MET A 108 15.58 2.47 6.08
C MET A 108 16.29 3.25 7.21
N HIS A 109 16.70 2.56 8.28
CA HIS A 109 17.49 3.19 9.34
C HIS A 109 18.78 3.77 8.75
N GLY A 110 19.11 5.03 9.11
CA GLY A 110 20.26 5.74 8.55
C GLY A 110 20.15 6.14 7.07
N CYS A 111 18.95 6.09 6.46
CA CYS A 111 18.77 6.59 5.09
C CYS A 111 19.00 8.11 5.05
N PRO A 112 19.96 8.61 4.25
CA PRO A 112 20.27 10.02 4.20
C PRO A 112 19.08 10.87 3.71
N PRO A 113 18.92 12.12 4.19
CA PRO A 113 17.81 13.00 3.78
C PRO A 113 17.70 13.18 2.26
N HIS A 114 18.85 13.41 1.59
CA HIS A 114 18.91 13.58 0.14
C HIS A 114 18.47 12.34 -0.65
N GLU A 115 18.70 11.14 -0.10
CA GLU A 115 18.29 9.88 -0.72
C GLU A 115 16.77 9.75 -0.64
N ILE A 116 16.18 10.10 0.51
CA ILE A 116 14.72 10.10 0.68
C ILE A 116 14.08 11.10 -0.28
N GLU A 117 14.63 12.33 -0.39
CA GLU A 117 14.15 13.34 -1.34
C GLU A 117 14.23 12.85 -2.79
N ALA A 118 15.35 12.23 -3.18
CA ALA A 118 15.54 11.72 -4.52
C ALA A 118 14.54 10.60 -4.86
N ILE A 119 14.21 9.72 -3.90
CA ILE A 119 13.18 8.70 -4.08
C ILE A 119 11.79 9.35 -4.20
N CYS A 120 11.47 10.32 -3.33
CA CYS A 120 10.19 11.05 -3.40
C CYS A 120 10.02 11.72 -4.77
N ARG A 121 11.04 12.44 -5.23
CA ARG A 121 11.06 13.09 -6.54
C ARG A 121 10.84 12.08 -7.66
N TYR A 122 11.56 10.96 -7.63
CA TYR A 122 11.40 9.90 -8.62
C TYR A 122 9.96 9.34 -8.63
N MET A 123 9.36 9.08 -7.47
CA MET A 123 7.98 8.57 -7.41
C MET A 123 6.94 9.59 -7.90
N LEU A 124 7.12 10.87 -7.57
CA LEU A 124 6.21 11.94 -7.97
C LEU A 124 6.35 12.32 -9.45
N GLU A 125 7.57 12.59 -9.91
CA GLU A 125 7.86 13.14 -11.23
C GLU A 125 7.92 12.05 -12.31
N GLU A 126 8.64 10.94 -12.04
CA GLU A 126 8.86 9.89 -13.05
C GLU A 126 7.76 8.82 -13.03
N LYS A 127 7.29 8.43 -11.84
CA LYS A 127 6.22 7.41 -11.70
C LYS A 127 4.82 8.00 -11.60
N GLY A 128 4.67 9.30 -11.32
CA GLY A 128 3.35 9.93 -11.18
C GLY A 128 2.53 9.39 -10.00
N LEU A 129 3.17 8.90 -8.94
CA LEU A 129 2.54 8.29 -7.77
C LEU A 129 2.42 9.28 -6.60
N ASN A 130 1.22 9.35 -6.00
CA ASN A 130 1.03 10.08 -4.74
C ASN A 130 1.92 9.46 -3.65
N THR A 131 2.85 10.24 -3.10
CA THR A 131 3.93 9.67 -2.28
C THR A 131 3.76 10.02 -0.81
N PHE A 132 3.75 9.00 0.03
CA PHE A 132 3.76 9.10 1.48
C PHE A 132 5.11 8.64 2.02
N VAL A 133 5.74 9.42 2.90
CA VAL A 133 7.00 9.04 3.53
C VAL A 133 6.76 8.67 4.98
N LYS A 134 7.08 7.43 5.37
CA LYS A 134 7.07 7.01 6.77
C LYS A 134 8.41 7.36 7.41
N LEU A 135 8.39 8.37 8.28
CA LEU A 135 9.57 8.81 9.00
C LEU A 135 9.74 8.06 10.33
N ASN A 136 10.99 7.96 10.78
CA ASN A 136 11.32 7.26 12.02
C ASN A 136 10.86 8.07 13.25
N PRO A 137 10.49 7.39 14.35
CA PRO A 137 10.11 8.05 15.60
C PRO A 137 11.26 8.82 16.26
N THR A 138 12.51 8.60 15.80
CA THR A 138 13.70 9.34 16.25
C THR A 138 13.56 10.86 16.11
N LEU A 139 12.69 11.33 15.20
CA LEU A 139 12.31 12.74 15.07
C LEU A 139 11.72 13.36 16.35
N LEU A 140 11.16 12.57 17.26
CA LEU A 140 10.62 13.04 18.54
C LEU A 140 11.70 13.24 19.61
N GLY A 141 12.92 12.74 19.38
CA GLY A 141 14.02 12.73 20.35
C GLY A 141 13.93 11.57 21.36
N TYR A 142 15.09 11.20 21.92
CA TYR A 142 15.25 10.02 22.76
C TYR A 142 14.28 10.01 23.95
N ALA A 143 14.26 11.08 24.73
CA ALA A 143 13.46 11.18 25.95
C ALA A 143 11.96 10.96 25.67
N ARG A 144 11.43 11.55 24.60
CA ARG A 144 10.01 11.42 24.24
C ARG A 144 9.66 10.03 23.73
N VAL A 145 10.51 9.42 22.90
CA VAL A 145 10.29 8.04 22.44
C VAL A 145 10.36 7.06 23.60
N ARG A 146 11.32 7.23 24.52
CA ARG A 146 11.46 6.41 25.73
C ARG A 146 10.21 6.50 26.62
N GLU A 147 9.76 7.72 26.90
CA GLU A 147 8.54 7.99 27.67
C GLU A 147 7.31 7.29 27.06
N ILE A 148 7.09 7.42 25.74
CA ILE A 148 5.97 6.77 25.05
C ILE A 148 6.02 5.26 25.22
N LEU A 149 7.19 4.65 25.02
CA LEU A 149 7.34 3.20 25.18
C LEU A 149 7.05 2.77 26.62
N ASP A 150 7.53 3.51 27.62
CA ASP A 150 7.33 3.17 29.03
C ASP A 150 5.84 3.27 29.43
N VAL A 151 5.15 4.33 29.01
CA VAL A 151 3.71 4.52 29.24
C VAL A 151 2.89 3.43 28.56
N CYS A 152 3.31 2.96 27.38
CA CYS A 152 2.66 1.86 26.67
C CYS A 152 3.03 0.46 27.20
N GLY A 153 3.84 0.35 28.26
CA GLY A 153 4.24 -0.93 28.86
C GLY A 153 5.39 -1.64 28.13
N PHE A 154 6.10 -0.95 27.24
CA PHE A 154 7.24 -1.45 26.46
C PHE A 154 8.61 -1.09 27.08
N GLY A 155 8.70 -1.06 28.42
CA GLY A 155 9.94 -0.74 29.15
C GLY A 155 11.10 -1.72 28.90
N TYR A 156 10.80 -2.92 28.41
CA TYR A 156 11.81 -3.93 28.07
C TYR A 156 12.56 -3.64 26.76
N ILE A 157 12.05 -2.73 25.92
CA ILE A 157 12.70 -2.38 24.64
C ILE A 157 13.87 -1.45 24.93
N GLY A 158 15.10 -1.90 24.69
CA GLY A 158 16.28 -1.04 24.73
C GLY A 158 16.36 -0.12 23.53
N LEU A 159 16.65 1.17 23.75
CA LEU A 159 16.94 2.15 22.70
C LEU A 159 18.42 2.51 22.74
N LYS A 160 19.01 2.74 21.56
CA LYS A 160 20.35 3.30 21.44
C LYS A 160 20.23 4.80 21.23
N GLU A 161 20.75 5.59 22.16
CA GLU A 161 20.64 7.05 22.11
C GLU A 161 21.39 7.60 20.87
N GLU A 162 22.49 6.95 20.49
CA GLU A 162 23.32 7.34 19.34
C GLU A 162 22.53 7.26 18.02
N SER A 163 21.55 6.36 17.90
CA SER A 163 20.69 6.25 16.71
C SER A 163 19.87 7.52 16.46
N PHE A 164 19.57 8.30 17.49
CA PHE A 164 18.84 9.57 17.36
C PHE A 164 19.72 10.68 16.81
N ASP A 165 21.04 10.59 17.03
CA ASP A 165 22.01 11.55 16.53
C ASP A 165 22.29 11.39 15.04
N HIS A 166 22.34 10.14 14.57
CA HIS A 166 22.64 9.80 13.18
C HIS A 166 21.44 9.84 12.22
N ASP A 167 20.22 9.65 12.74
CA ASP A 167 19.00 9.67 11.93
C ASP A 167 18.61 11.11 11.48
N LEU A 168 17.71 11.17 10.49
CA LEU A 168 17.09 12.38 9.97
C LEU A 168 16.59 13.31 11.10
N LYS A 169 16.91 14.59 11.01
CA LYS A 169 16.43 15.62 11.96
C LYS A 169 15.14 16.27 11.47
N LEU A 170 14.35 16.79 12.42
CA LEU A 170 13.07 17.43 12.10
C LEU A 170 13.20 18.61 11.14
N THR A 171 14.22 19.45 11.30
CA THR A 171 14.47 20.58 10.39
C THR A 171 14.74 20.10 8.97
N GLN A 172 15.57 19.06 8.79
CA GLN A 172 15.84 18.46 7.49
C GLN A 172 14.59 17.81 6.88
N ALA A 173 13.76 17.15 7.69
CA ALA A 173 12.51 16.56 7.23
C ALA A 173 11.52 17.61 6.69
N LEU A 174 11.49 18.80 7.31
CA LEU A 174 10.65 19.92 6.88
C LEU A 174 11.17 20.58 5.59
N GLU A 175 12.49 20.64 5.40
CA GLU A 175 13.11 21.19 4.18
C GLU A 175 12.85 20.35 2.92
N MET A 176 12.45 19.08 3.08
CA MET A 176 12.13 18.17 1.98
C MET A 176 10.70 18.32 1.43
N LEU A 177 9.83 19.09 2.10
CA LEU A 177 8.42 19.33 1.73
C LEU A 177 8.26 20.59 0.86
#